data_AF-J9AUY9-F1
#
_entry.id   AF-J9AUY9-F1
#
_cell.length_a   1.000
_cell.length_b   1.000
_cell.length_c   1.000
_cell.angle_alpha   90.00
_cell.angle_beta   90.00
_cell.angle_gamma   90.00
#
_symmetry.space_group_name_H-M   'P 1'
#
loop_
_entity.id
_entity.type
_entity.pdbx_description
1 polymer ?
#
loop_
_entity_poly.entity_id
_entity_poly.type
_entity_poly.pdbx_seq_one_letter_code
_entity_poly.pdbx_strand_id
1 'polypeptide(L)'
;MALSDSEERVRRAATVRIIKDVDLKALSIKQRMDLVQGLMNMNARGQNHTVILNDLLREWLKTACGIEALPDSGEELCSFYCIATSHLLRFLEPLTQEKVSHDLMVHSLQYCREKMGFGSIEVQDFVKALNRHVEDISLHRHNCNKLIEEGWTALEQANAVFYWRCLLDFCKSKCMTDADWSECHYRLLPTMRTFCELIQNYMAIVLSSDETEALFALKNFTVMQLLKIISLFDQGDSSAWRTWQTSCQNVLSNMQLRLTEALVNELVQQMYTHLWPLPEQNDEALSNLCDLTSSIVHKALFPNATMMAANQTIAIARNETAAEFENGEIDDDAIYRCIMIVSAMLKTNRYRRMNALLHGVLENIVSS
;
A
#
# COMPACT_ATOMS: atom_id res chain seq x y z
N MET A 1 25.24 -17.98 18.03
CA MET A 1 25.41 -16.53 17.79
C MET A 1 24.70 -15.83 18.94
N ALA A 2 25.30 -14.85 19.63
CA ALA A 2 24.74 -14.33 20.89
C ALA A 2 23.31 -13.73 20.77
N LEU A 3 22.93 -13.25 19.57
CA LEU A 3 21.58 -12.76 19.27
C LEU A 3 20.53 -13.86 19.09
N SER A 4 20.95 -15.09 18.80
CA SER A 4 20.09 -16.27 18.67
C SER A 4 20.31 -17.27 19.82
N ASP A 5 20.94 -16.82 20.90
CA ASP A 5 21.18 -17.66 22.07
C ASP A 5 19.86 -18.13 22.69
N SER A 6 19.83 -19.32 23.28
CA SER A 6 18.66 -19.82 24.00
C SER A 6 18.32 -18.95 25.22
N GLU A 7 19.34 -18.38 25.86
CA GLU A 7 19.19 -17.54 27.04
C GLU A 7 18.82 -16.09 26.69
N GLU A 8 17.71 -15.63 27.23
CA GLU A 8 17.21 -14.28 26.98
C GLU A 8 18.10 -13.17 27.52
N ARG A 9 18.75 -13.39 28.66
CA ARG A 9 19.70 -12.42 29.24
C ARG A 9 20.91 -12.20 28.33
N VAL A 10 21.39 -13.27 27.70
CA VAL A 10 22.49 -13.24 26.75
C VAL A 10 22.07 -12.47 25.49
N ARG A 11 20.90 -12.78 24.92
CA ARG A 11 20.34 -12.04 23.78
C ARG A 11 20.21 -10.55 24.08
N ARG A 12 19.60 -10.19 25.22
CA ARG A 12 19.41 -8.80 25.65
C ARG A 12 20.73 -8.06 25.83
N ALA A 13 21.71 -8.66 26.50
CA ALA A 13 23.02 -8.05 26.72
C ALA A 13 23.78 -7.85 25.39
N ALA A 14 23.69 -8.82 24.48
CA ALA A 14 24.27 -8.72 23.15
C ALA A 14 23.62 -7.59 22.35
N THR A 15 22.28 -7.49 22.36
CA THR A 15 21.56 -6.40 21.67
C THR A 15 21.94 -5.02 22.21
N VAL A 16 21.99 -4.85 23.54
CA VAL A 16 22.38 -3.57 24.15
C VAL A 16 23.81 -3.19 23.79
N ARG A 17 24.74 -4.15 23.74
CA ARG A 17 26.10 -3.89 23.26
C ARG A 17 26.13 -3.48 21.80
N ILE A 18 25.43 -4.20 20.92
CA ILE A 18 25.39 -3.85 19.50
C ILE A 18 24.82 -2.44 19.30
N ILE A 19 23.76 -2.07 20.02
CA ILE A 19 23.17 -0.72 19.96
C ILE A 19 24.18 0.37 20.34
N LYS A 20 25.00 0.12 21.37
CA LYS A 20 25.94 1.12 21.89
C LYS A 20 27.27 1.17 21.14
N ASP A 21 27.73 0.02 20.67
CA ASP A 21 29.11 -0.17 20.22
C ASP A 21 29.21 -0.26 18.68
N VAL A 22 28.09 -0.39 17.96
CA VAL A 22 28.07 -0.57 16.50
C VAL A 22 27.20 0.49 15.82
N ASP A 23 27.83 1.28 14.94
CA ASP A 23 27.16 2.28 14.12
C ASP A 23 26.19 1.63 13.12
N LEU A 24 25.01 2.24 12.92
CA LEU A 24 24.00 1.82 11.94
C LEU A 24 24.59 1.58 10.55
N LYS A 25 25.49 2.46 10.08
CA LYS A 25 26.17 2.37 8.78
C LYS A 25 27.10 1.17 8.66
N ALA A 26 27.63 0.66 9.78
CA ALA A 26 28.51 -0.51 9.80
C ALA A 26 27.75 -1.84 9.63
N LEU A 27 26.45 -1.85 9.94
CA LEU A 27 25.59 -3.03 9.75
C LEU A 27 25.12 -3.10 8.29
N SER A 28 25.12 -4.31 7.71
CA SER A 28 24.40 -4.56 6.45
C SER A 28 22.89 -4.44 6.64
N ILE A 29 22.15 -4.20 5.55
CA ILE A 29 20.68 -4.12 5.57
C ILE A 29 20.06 -5.34 6.26
N LYS A 30 20.51 -6.56 5.90
CA LYS A 30 20.03 -7.79 6.52
C LYS A 30 20.24 -7.80 8.04
N GLN A 31 21.43 -7.43 8.51
CA GLN A 31 21.73 -7.38 9.94
C GLN A 31 20.87 -6.36 10.69
N ARG A 32 20.61 -5.19 10.08
CA ARG A 32 19.72 -4.17 10.66
C ARG A 32 18.31 -4.74 10.81
N MET A 33 17.77 -5.33 9.75
CA MET A 33 16.41 -5.87 9.76
C MET A 33 16.27 -7.06 10.72
N ASP A 34 17.25 -7.97 10.77
CA ASP A 34 17.27 -9.10 11.71
C ASP A 34 17.32 -8.61 13.17
N LEU A 35 18.08 -7.55 13.45
CA LEU A 35 18.16 -6.95 14.79
C LEU A 35 16.81 -6.35 15.22
N VAL A 36 16.18 -5.57 14.33
CA VAL A 36 14.88 -4.94 14.58
C VAL A 36 13.81 -6.01 14.77
N GLN A 37 13.75 -7.00 13.89
CA GLN A 37 12.81 -8.12 13.99
C GLN A 37 13.01 -8.89 15.31
N GLY A 38 14.26 -9.13 15.69
CA GLY A 38 14.61 -9.74 16.97
C GLY A 38 14.07 -8.96 18.17
N LEU A 39 14.23 -7.63 18.16
CA LEU A 39 13.72 -6.73 19.20
C LEU A 39 12.20 -6.68 19.26
N MET A 40 11.53 -6.56 18.11
CA MET A 40 10.07 -6.52 18.05
C MET A 40 9.44 -7.82 18.57
N ASN A 41 10.06 -8.97 18.34
CA ASN A 41 9.59 -10.25 18.86
C ASN A 41 9.78 -10.41 20.38
N MET A 42 10.64 -9.60 21.03
CA MET A 42 10.73 -9.58 22.50
C MET A 42 9.53 -8.88 23.15
N ASN A 43 8.85 -7.97 22.43
CA ASN A 43 7.65 -7.27 22.90
C ASN A 43 6.51 -8.25 23.25
N ALA A 44 6.31 -9.27 22.41
CA ALA A 44 5.28 -10.30 22.62
C ALA A 44 5.46 -11.14 23.90
N ARG A 45 6.56 -10.95 24.64
CA ARG A 45 6.91 -11.68 25.87
C ARG A 45 6.82 -10.84 27.15
N GLY A 46 6.24 -9.62 27.10
CA GLY A 46 5.91 -8.83 28.29
C GLY A 46 7.09 -8.14 28.99
N GLN A 47 8.14 -7.79 28.26
CA GLN A 47 9.36 -7.18 28.80
C GLN A 47 9.45 -5.67 28.54
N ASN A 48 10.36 -4.97 29.24
CA ASN A 48 10.76 -3.57 28.99
C ASN A 48 11.48 -3.39 27.62
N HIS A 49 10.90 -3.91 26.55
CA HIS A 49 11.39 -3.86 25.17
C HIS A 49 11.39 -2.42 24.63
N THR A 50 10.40 -1.61 25.05
CA THR A 50 10.27 -0.21 24.61
C THR A 50 11.49 0.62 25.00
N VAL A 51 12.09 0.35 26.16
CA VAL A 51 13.32 1.04 26.60
C VAL A 51 14.49 0.71 25.67
N ILE A 52 14.70 -0.56 25.34
CA ILE A 52 15.80 -0.99 24.46
C ILE A 52 15.58 -0.47 23.03
N LEU A 53 14.33 -0.50 22.55
CA LEU A 53 13.98 0.05 21.25
C LEU A 53 14.20 1.57 21.20
N ASN A 54 13.83 2.29 22.25
CA ASN A 54 14.08 3.73 22.36
C ASN A 54 15.58 4.06 22.43
N ASP A 55 16.38 3.21 23.08
CA ASP A 55 17.84 3.34 23.08
C ASP A 55 18.42 3.10 21.67
N LEU A 56 17.92 2.08 20.94
CA LEU A 56 18.28 1.85 19.54
C LEU A 56 17.91 3.05 18.66
N LEU A 57 16.67 3.54 18.76
CA LEU A 57 16.17 4.67 17.99
C LEU A 57 16.97 5.93 18.26
N ARG A 58 17.35 6.20 19.52
CA ARG A 58 18.20 7.34 19.87
C ARG A 58 19.50 7.36 19.06
N GLU A 59 20.18 6.23 18.98
CA GLU A 59 21.45 6.13 18.26
C GLU A 59 21.24 6.13 16.74
N TRP A 60 20.27 5.34 16.26
CA TRP A 60 20.02 5.18 14.82
C TRP A 60 19.51 6.46 14.16
N LEU A 61 18.64 7.23 14.82
CA LEU A 61 18.14 8.50 14.29
C LEU A 61 19.26 9.53 14.15
N LYS A 62 20.18 9.62 15.12
CA LYS A 62 21.38 10.48 15.02
C LYS A 62 22.22 10.12 13.81
N THR A 63 22.57 8.83 13.68
CA THR A 63 23.38 8.34 12.57
C THR A 63 22.70 8.55 11.21
N ALA A 64 21.38 8.35 11.14
CA ALA A 64 20.60 8.51 9.91
C ALA A 64 20.56 9.97 9.42
N CYS A 65 20.52 10.93 10.36
CA CYS A 65 20.64 12.36 10.06
C CYS A 65 22.09 12.83 9.91
N GLY A 66 23.08 11.98 10.21
CA GLY A 66 24.50 12.33 10.11
C GLY A 66 24.99 13.28 11.21
N ILE A 67 24.37 13.26 12.38
CA ILE A 67 24.78 14.06 13.54
C ILE A 67 25.44 13.17 14.61
N GLU A 68 26.43 13.70 15.32
CA GLU A 68 27.14 12.98 16.39
C GLU A 68 26.51 13.21 17.76
N ALA A 69 25.98 14.42 17.98
CA ALA A 69 25.33 14.83 19.22
C ALA A 69 23.96 15.44 18.93
N LEU A 70 22.99 15.18 19.83
CA LEU A 70 21.69 15.83 19.77
C LEU A 70 21.82 17.28 20.23
N PRO A 71 21.05 18.22 19.64
CA PRO A 71 20.92 19.56 20.18
C PRO A 71 20.39 19.52 21.63
N ASP A 72 20.86 20.43 22.47
CA ASP A 72 20.56 20.41 23.91
C ASP A 72 19.07 20.63 24.22
N SER A 73 18.40 21.52 23.50
CA SER A 73 16.94 21.74 23.53
C SER A 73 16.51 22.77 22.48
N GLY A 74 15.19 22.96 22.32
CA GLY A 74 14.63 24.07 21.53
C GLY A 74 14.25 23.71 20.09
N GLU A 75 14.23 24.71 19.22
CA GLU A 75 13.74 24.61 17.84
C GLU A 75 14.59 23.68 16.98
N GLU A 76 15.91 23.65 17.19
CA GLU A 76 16.83 22.76 16.47
C GLU A 76 16.57 21.28 16.80
N LEU A 77 16.31 20.97 18.08
CA LEU A 77 15.96 19.62 18.51
C LEU A 77 14.62 19.18 17.91
N CYS A 78 13.64 20.09 17.89
CA CYS A 78 12.34 19.85 17.26
C CYS A 78 12.51 19.59 15.75
N SER A 79 13.29 20.42 15.06
CA SER A 79 13.57 20.30 13.63
C SER A 79 14.25 18.97 13.28
N PHE A 80 15.20 18.53 14.12
CA PHE A 80 15.82 17.21 13.98
C PHE A 80 14.77 16.09 14.00
N TYR A 81 13.92 16.05 15.02
CA TYR A 81 12.92 14.99 15.14
C TYR A 81 11.83 15.04 14.07
N CYS A 82 11.61 16.20 13.44
CA CYS A 82 10.69 16.32 12.31
C CYS A 82 11.14 15.54 11.06
N ILE A 83 12.45 15.39 10.85
CA ILE A 83 13.01 14.70 9.66
C ILE A 83 13.70 13.37 10.01
N ALA A 84 13.92 13.08 11.29
CA ALA A 84 14.74 11.94 11.68
C ALA A 84 14.15 10.59 11.25
N THR A 85 12.83 10.45 11.30
CA THR A 85 12.17 9.17 10.98
C THR A 85 12.26 8.83 9.49
N SER A 86 12.03 9.81 8.62
CA SER A 86 12.15 9.61 7.17
C SER A 86 13.59 9.37 6.72
N HIS A 87 14.56 9.99 7.38
CA HIS A 87 15.97 9.69 7.17
C HIS A 87 16.33 8.26 7.57
N LEU A 88 15.75 7.75 8.67
CA LEU A 88 15.96 6.37 9.11
C LEU A 88 15.50 5.35 8.06
N LEU A 89 14.43 5.65 7.31
CA LEU A 89 13.90 4.76 6.27
C LEU A 89 14.95 4.37 5.21
N ARG A 90 15.92 5.25 4.91
CA ARG A 90 17.01 5.00 3.96
C ARG A 90 17.92 3.83 4.37
N PHE A 91 17.85 3.40 5.63
CA PHE A 91 18.65 2.31 6.18
C PHE A 91 17.87 1.00 6.34
N LEU A 92 16.58 1.01 6.01
CA LEU A 92 15.65 -0.11 6.14
C LEU A 92 15.35 -0.78 4.79
N GLU A 93 14.60 -1.87 4.84
CA GLU A 93 14.24 -2.67 3.66
C GLU A 93 12.71 -2.87 3.57
N PRO A 94 11.95 -1.81 3.21
CA PRO A 94 10.50 -1.90 3.17
C PRO A 94 9.98 -2.80 2.04
N LEU A 95 10.74 -2.97 0.95
CA LEU A 95 10.30 -3.75 -0.22
C LEU A 95 10.15 -5.24 0.11
N THR A 96 11.10 -5.83 0.83
CA THR A 96 11.08 -7.27 1.17
C THR A 96 10.71 -7.55 2.63
N GLN A 97 10.89 -6.56 3.52
CA GLN A 97 10.60 -6.68 4.95
C GLN A 97 9.65 -5.56 5.40
N GLU A 98 8.54 -5.43 4.69
CA GLU A 98 7.54 -4.37 4.86
C GLU A 98 7.07 -4.25 6.30
N LYS A 99 6.61 -5.36 6.91
CA LYS A 99 6.03 -5.36 8.26
C LYS A 99 7.03 -4.87 9.31
N VAL A 100 8.26 -5.38 9.26
CA VAL A 100 9.32 -5.02 10.22
C VAL A 100 9.68 -3.54 10.09
N SER A 101 9.79 -3.06 8.84
CA SER A 101 10.07 -1.66 8.55
C SER A 101 8.92 -0.76 9.02
N HIS A 102 7.67 -1.16 8.78
CA HIS A 102 6.47 -0.42 9.16
C HIS A 102 6.36 -0.32 10.69
N ASP A 103 6.48 -1.45 11.39
CA ASP A 103 6.44 -1.49 12.86
C ASP A 103 7.52 -0.57 13.44
N LEU A 104 8.75 -0.58 12.91
CA LEU A 104 9.80 0.32 13.34
C LEU A 104 9.49 1.78 13.06
N MET A 105 8.97 2.12 11.87
CA MET A 105 8.58 3.48 11.50
C MET A 105 7.51 4.05 12.43
N VAL A 106 6.48 3.26 12.74
CA VAL A 106 5.42 3.67 13.68
C VAL A 106 5.98 3.90 15.08
N HIS A 107 6.91 3.06 15.54
CA HIS A 107 7.58 3.25 16.83
C HIS A 107 8.50 4.48 16.84
N SER A 108 9.24 4.74 15.75
CA SER A 108 10.07 5.95 15.65
C SER A 108 9.25 7.23 15.60
N LEU A 109 8.08 7.22 14.94
CA LEU A 109 7.14 8.35 14.97
C LEU A 109 6.66 8.62 16.40
N GLN A 110 6.29 7.57 17.14
CA GLN A 110 5.92 7.69 18.56
C GLN A 110 7.07 8.25 19.40
N TYR A 111 8.29 7.73 19.20
CA TYR A 111 9.49 8.20 19.90
C TYR A 111 9.76 9.68 19.61
N CYS A 112 9.75 10.11 18.35
CA CYS A 112 9.93 11.52 17.97
C CYS A 112 8.85 12.41 18.59
N ARG A 113 7.57 12.00 18.52
CA ARG A 113 6.45 12.72 19.13
C ARG A 113 6.67 12.95 20.62
N GLU A 114 7.10 11.92 21.36
CA GLU A 114 7.41 12.02 22.79
C GLU A 114 8.59 12.96 23.05
N LYS A 115 9.67 12.85 22.26
CA LYS A 115 10.88 13.68 22.44
C LYS A 115 10.68 15.15 22.09
N MET A 116 9.74 15.43 21.20
CA MET A 116 9.33 16.80 20.87
C MET A 116 8.33 17.37 21.88
N GLY A 117 7.92 16.62 22.90
CA GLY A 117 6.95 17.07 23.92
C GLY A 117 5.48 16.99 23.49
N PHE A 118 5.19 16.34 22.36
CA PHE A 118 3.82 16.17 21.84
C PHE A 118 3.11 14.92 22.41
N GLY A 119 3.70 14.25 23.41
CA GLY A 119 3.18 12.98 23.94
C GLY A 119 1.82 13.10 24.63
N SER A 120 1.49 14.26 25.19
CA SER A 120 0.24 14.53 25.92
C SER A 120 -0.74 15.44 25.17
N ILE A 121 -0.45 15.81 23.93
CA ILE A 121 -1.31 16.68 23.11
C ILE A 121 -1.85 15.93 21.90
N GLU A 122 -2.78 16.54 21.19
CA GLU A 122 -3.43 15.94 20.02
C GLU A 122 -2.41 15.62 18.90
N VAL A 123 -2.65 14.52 18.19
CA VAL A 123 -1.70 14.04 17.16
C VAL A 123 -1.62 15.03 16.00
N GLN A 124 -2.69 15.78 15.72
CA GLN A 124 -2.69 16.82 14.71
C GLN A 124 -1.58 17.87 14.90
N ASP A 125 -1.18 18.18 16.13
CA ASP A 125 -0.15 19.18 16.39
C ASP A 125 1.25 18.66 16.07
N PHE A 126 1.48 17.36 16.28
CA PHE A 126 2.69 16.68 15.80
C PHE A 126 2.73 16.69 14.26
N VAL A 127 1.62 16.35 13.59
CA VAL A 127 1.52 16.39 12.12
C VAL A 127 1.75 17.82 11.58
N LYS A 128 1.22 18.84 12.25
CA LYS A 128 1.48 20.25 11.90
C LYS A 128 2.97 20.58 11.95
N ALA A 129 3.69 20.09 12.97
CA ALA A 129 5.12 20.30 13.08
C ALA A 129 5.86 19.62 11.91
N LEU A 130 5.55 18.34 11.62
CA LEU A 130 6.15 17.61 10.50
C LEU A 130 5.95 18.34 9.15
N ASN A 131 4.72 18.75 8.85
CA ASN A 131 4.37 19.37 7.57
C ASN A 131 5.03 20.75 7.33
N ARG A 132 5.57 21.40 8.36
CA ARG A 132 6.29 22.68 8.21
C ARG A 132 7.71 22.50 7.66
N HIS A 133 8.29 21.30 7.79
CA HIS A 133 9.64 21.01 7.30
C HIS A 133 9.57 20.37 5.90
N VAL A 134 9.73 21.21 4.87
CA VAL A 134 9.43 20.90 3.46
C VAL A 134 10.57 20.13 2.74
N GLU A 135 11.74 19.98 3.37
CA GLU A 135 12.97 19.48 2.71
C GLU A 135 13.07 17.95 2.57
N ASP A 136 11.99 17.22 2.86
CA ASP A 136 12.04 15.77 3.02
C ASP A 136 11.05 15.02 2.10
N ILE A 137 11.14 13.68 2.05
CA ILE A 137 10.27 12.77 1.30
C ILE A 137 8.81 12.74 1.80
N SER A 138 8.49 13.58 2.79
CA SER A 138 7.20 13.63 3.46
C SER A 138 6.09 14.11 2.51
N LEU A 139 5.10 13.25 2.28
CA LEU A 139 3.90 13.57 1.51
C LEU A 139 2.75 13.99 2.42
N HIS A 140 1.95 14.93 1.93
CA HIS A 140 0.76 15.44 2.56
C HIS A 140 -0.21 15.97 1.49
N ARG A 141 -1.39 16.40 1.91
CA ARG A 141 -2.49 16.80 1.02
C ARG A 141 -2.10 17.78 -0.10
N HIS A 142 -1.18 18.70 0.17
CA HIS A 142 -0.86 19.80 -0.75
C HIS A 142 0.36 19.52 -1.62
N ASN A 143 1.09 18.43 -1.39
CA ASN A 143 2.29 18.10 -2.16
C ASN A 143 2.27 16.68 -2.75
N CYS A 144 1.19 15.91 -2.59
CA CYS A 144 1.09 14.53 -3.08
C CYS A 144 1.30 14.40 -4.60
N ASN A 145 1.08 15.47 -5.37
CA ASN A 145 1.36 15.48 -6.81
C ASN A 145 2.86 15.38 -7.14
N LYS A 146 3.77 15.68 -6.20
CA LYS A 146 5.21 15.44 -6.37
C LYS A 146 5.53 13.98 -6.71
N LEU A 147 4.63 13.05 -6.39
CA LEU A 147 4.78 11.63 -6.72
C LEU A 147 4.78 11.39 -8.24
N ILE A 148 4.06 12.20 -9.02
CA ILE A 148 3.94 12.08 -10.49
C ILE A 148 4.69 13.19 -11.23
N GLU A 149 5.07 14.27 -10.55
CA GLU A 149 5.92 15.32 -11.11
C GLU A 149 7.37 14.83 -11.27
N GLU A 150 8.08 15.40 -12.25
CA GLU A 150 9.49 15.03 -12.50
C GLU A 150 10.38 15.43 -11.31
N GLY A 151 11.27 14.53 -10.91
CA GLY A 151 12.33 14.84 -9.94
C GLY A 151 12.66 13.74 -8.93
N TRP A 152 11.73 12.81 -8.67
CA TRP A 152 11.97 11.68 -7.77
C TRP A 152 12.30 10.40 -8.54
N THR A 153 13.34 9.71 -8.08
CA THR A 153 13.63 8.34 -8.48
C THR A 153 12.54 7.38 -7.99
N ALA A 154 12.40 6.21 -8.61
CA ALA A 154 11.44 5.20 -8.16
C ALA A 154 11.64 4.77 -6.69
N LEU A 155 12.88 4.81 -6.19
CA LEU A 155 13.20 4.52 -4.78
C LEU A 155 12.70 5.62 -3.85
N GLU A 156 12.87 6.89 -4.23
CA GLU A 156 12.35 8.02 -3.47
C GLU A 156 10.82 8.01 -3.45
N GLN A 157 10.17 7.73 -4.58
CA GLN A 157 8.71 7.56 -4.66
C GLN A 157 8.23 6.42 -3.73
N ALA A 158 8.87 5.25 -3.79
CA ALA A 158 8.53 4.11 -2.95
C ALA A 158 8.66 4.43 -1.46
N ASN A 159 9.78 5.05 -1.07
CA ASN A 159 10.03 5.45 0.31
C ASN A 159 9.05 6.54 0.78
N ALA A 160 8.76 7.53 -0.06
CA ALA A 160 7.83 8.61 0.25
C ALA A 160 6.42 8.08 0.51
N VAL A 161 5.90 7.21 -0.35
CA VAL A 161 4.56 6.61 -0.18
C VAL A 161 4.54 5.66 1.03
N PHE A 162 5.59 4.86 1.21
CA PHE A 162 5.69 3.98 2.37
C PHE A 162 5.69 4.77 3.69
N TYR A 163 6.47 5.86 3.76
CA TYR A 163 6.50 6.74 4.92
C TYR A 163 5.15 7.44 5.13
N TRP A 164 4.52 7.93 4.06
CA TRP A 164 3.20 8.55 4.12
C TRP A 164 2.14 7.61 4.71
N ARG A 165 2.13 6.35 4.26
CA ARG A 165 1.30 5.31 4.84
C ARG A 165 1.61 5.08 6.31
N CYS A 166 2.89 4.93 6.69
CA CYS A 166 3.28 4.73 8.09
C CYS A 166 2.80 5.88 8.99
N LEU A 167 2.88 7.12 8.50
CA LEU A 167 2.40 8.30 9.22
C LEU A 167 0.87 8.29 9.38
N LEU A 168 0.13 7.90 8.35
CA LEU A 168 -1.32 7.77 8.42
C LEU A 168 -1.77 6.66 9.38
N ASP A 169 -1.14 5.49 9.30
CA ASP A 169 -1.38 4.35 10.20
C ASP A 169 -1.06 4.73 11.66
N PHE A 170 0.04 5.45 11.87
CA PHE A 170 0.41 6.02 13.16
C PHE A 170 -0.71 6.94 13.68
N CYS A 171 -1.14 7.93 12.89
CA CYS A 171 -2.21 8.86 13.28
C CYS A 171 -3.50 8.11 13.63
N LYS A 172 -3.95 7.19 12.77
CA LYS A 172 -5.16 6.37 13.01
C LYS A 172 -5.06 5.55 14.31
N SER A 173 -3.86 5.09 14.67
CA SER A 173 -3.64 4.32 15.90
C SER A 173 -3.50 5.18 17.18
N LYS A 174 -3.19 6.47 17.06
CA LYS A 174 -2.85 7.35 18.19
C LYS A 174 -3.86 8.44 18.47
N CYS A 175 -4.68 8.83 17.49
CA CYS A 175 -5.77 9.77 17.70
C CYS A 175 -6.78 9.16 18.67
N MET A 176 -7.13 9.90 19.72
CA MET A 176 -8.08 9.47 20.75
C MET A 176 -9.52 9.86 20.42
N THR A 177 -9.70 10.82 19.50
CA THR A 177 -11.00 11.37 19.12
C THR A 177 -11.13 11.40 17.60
N ASP A 178 -12.36 11.31 17.11
CA ASP A 178 -12.65 11.44 15.67
C ASP A 178 -12.29 12.83 15.14
N ALA A 179 -12.34 13.86 15.99
CA ALA A 179 -11.94 15.22 15.63
C ALA A 179 -10.43 15.33 15.36
N ASP A 180 -9.60 14.76 16.24
CA ASP A 180 -8.14 14.72 16.06
C ASP A 180 -7.78 13.91 14.81
N TRP A 181 -8.42 12.74 14.62
CA TRP A 181 -8.24 11.95 13.40
C TRP A 181 -8.66 12.70 12.14
N SER A 182 -9.82 13.36 12.16
CA SER A 182 -10.33 14.14 11.03
C SER A 182 -9.36 15.25 10.63
N GLU A 183 -8.71 15.90 11.59
CA GLU A 183 -7.72 16.93 11.30
C GLU A 183 -6.41 16.34 10.76
N CYS A 184 -5.90 15.25 11.34
CA CYS A 184 -4.76 14.51 10.80
C CYS A 184 -5.02 14.07 9.36
N HIS A 185 -6.20 13.49 9.10
CA HIS A 185 -6.65 13.06 7.78
C HIS A 185 -6.71 14.26 6.83
N TYR A 186 -7.34 15.38 7.22
CA TYR A 186 -7.41 16.60 6.40
C TYR A 186 -6.03 17.14 6.00
N ARG A 187 -5.04 17.05 6.89
CA ARG A 187 -3.68 17.52 6.66
C ARG A 187 -2.86 16.59 5.77
N LEU A 188 -3.06 15.28 5.93
CA LEU A 188 -2.23 14.27 5.28
C LEU A 188 -2.80 13.80 3.94
N LEU A 189 -4.12 13.65 3.81
CA LEU A 189 -4.75 13.09 2.62
C LEU A 189 -5.45 14.18 1.79
N PRO A 190 -5.34 14.12 0.45
CA PRO A 190 -6.20 14.90 -0.42
C PRO A 190 -7.64 14.38 -0.38
N THR A 191 -8.53 14.94 -1.19
CA THR A 191 -9.87 14.33 -1.33
C THR A 191 -9.75 12.95 -1.96
N MET A 192 -10.68 12.04 -1.67
CA MET A 192 -10.68 10.69 -2.25
C MET A 192 -10.67 10.72 -3.79
N ARG A 193 -11.40 11.66 -4.41
CA ARG A 193 -11.37 11.86 -5.87
C ARG A 193 -9.97 12.21 -6.37
N THR A 194 -9.34 13.22 -5.77
CA THR A 194 -7.97 13.62 -6.11
C THR A 194 -6.97 12.48 -5.89
N PHE A 195 -7.15 11.67 -4.84
CA PHE A 195 -6.32 10.49 -4.61
C PHE A 195 -6.53 9.41 -5.68
N CYS A 196 -7.78 9.17 -6.10
CA CYS A 196 -8.10 8.26 -7.20
C CYS A 196 -7.47 8.72 -8.52
N GLU A 197 -7.49 10.01 -8.82
CA GLU A 197 -6.82 10.58 -10.00
C GLU A 197 -5.30 10.38 -9.92
N LEU A 198 -4.69 10.68 -8.78
CA LEU A 198 -3.25 10.49 -8.54
C LEU A 198 -2.82 9.04 -8.76
N ILE A 199 -3.52 8.08 -8.11
CA ILE A 199 -3.16 6.66 -8.20
C ILE A 199 -3.39 6.11 -9.62
N GLN A 200 -4.44 6.56 -10.32
CA GLN A 200 -4.69 6.17 -11.71
C GLN A 200 -3.58 6.67 -12.64
N ASN A 201 -3.20 7.94 -12.53
CA ASN A 201 -2.11 8.50 -13.32
C ASN A 201 -0.79 7.78 -13.05
N TYR A 202 -0.48 7.52 -11.77
CA TYR A 202 0.73 6.79 -11.39
C TYR A 202 0.72 5.35 -11.94
N MET A 203 -0.39 4.61 -11.78
CA MET A 203 -0.53 3.26 -12.32
C MET A 203 -0.43 3.24 -13.85
N ALA A 204 -1.02 4.20 -14.55
CA ALA A 204 -0.93 4.29 -16.01
C ALA A 204 0.51 4.50 -16.48
N ILE A 205 1.31 5.32 -15.80
CA ILE A 205 2.73 5.56 -16.12
C ILE A 205 3.59 4.33 -15.82
N VAL A 206 3.38 3.73 -14.64
CA VAL A 206 4.24 2.65 -14.13
C VAL A 206 3.94 1.30 -14.79
N LEU A 207 2.68 0.97 -15.00
CA LEU A 207 2.29 -0.36 -15.45
C LEU A 207 2.34 -0.49 -16.98
N SER A 208 2.48 0.61 -17.71
CA SER A 208 2.68 0.60 -19.17
C SER A 208 4.15 0.66 -19.59
N SER A 209 5.08 0.90 -18.65
CA SER A 209 6.51 1.06 -18.96
C SER A 209 7.21 -0.30 -19.12
N ASP A 210 8.01 -0.43 -20.19
CA ASP A 210 8.90 -1.58 -20.41
C ASP A 210 10.24 -1.35 -19.69
N GLU A 211 10.25 -1.63 -18.39
CA GLU A 211 11.42 -1.44 -17.52
C GLU A 211 11.97 -2.77 -16.98
N THR A 212 13.21 -2.72 -16.47
CA THR A 212 13.81 -3.88 -15.80
C THR A 212 12.93 -4.40 -14.67
N GLU A 213 12.90 -5.72 -14.44
CA GLU A 213 12.10 -6.35 -13.38
C GLU A 213 12.32 -5.75 -11.99
N ALA A 214 13.56 -5.38 -11.65
CA ALA A 214 13.88 -4.76 -10.36
C ALA A 214 13.20 -3.39 -10.19
N LEU A 215 13.24 -2.57 -11.24
CA LEU A 215 12.60 -1.25 -11.23
C LEU A 215 11.07 -1.38 -11.23
N PHE A 216 10.54 -2.31 -12.02
CA PHE A 216 9.11 -2.64 -12.02
C PHE A 216 8.63 -3.11 -10.64
N ALA A 217 9.40 -3.99 -9.97
CA ALA A 217 9.06 -4.47 -8.62
C ALA A 217 8.98 -3.31 -7.60
N LEU A 218 9.90 -2.35 -7.68
CA LEU A 218 9.92 -1.17 -6.81
C LEU A 218 8.71 -0.25 -7.05
N LYS A 219 8.39 0.02 -8.32
CA LYS A 219 7.21 0.83 -8.66
C LYS A 219 5.90 0.12 -8.34
N ASN A 220 5.83 -1.20 -8.56
CA ASN A 220 4.69 -2.02 -8.15
C ASN A 220 4.53 -2.02 -6.62
N PHE A 221 5.62 -2.01 -5.86
CA PHE A 221 5.56 -1.79 -4.43
C PHE A 221 4.95 -0.43 -4.06
N THR A 222 5.35 0.66 -4.74
CA THR A 222 4.71 1.98 -4.56
C THR A 222 3.20 1.92 -4.79
N VAL A 223 2.75 1.27 -5.87
CA VAL A 223 1.31 1.06 -6.15
C VAL A 223 0.64 0.31 -5.00
N MET A 224 1.23 -0.79 -4.52
CA MET A 224 0.69 -1.57 -3.40
C MET A 224 0.60 -0.75 -2.11
N GLN A 225 1.55 0.15 -1.84
CA GLN A 225 1.46 1.06 -0.68
C GLN A 225 0.34 2.09 -0.85
N LEU A 226 0.14 2.66 -2.06
CA LEU A 226 -0.99 3.56 -2.35
C LEU A 226 -2.34 2.87 -2.15
N LEU A 227 -2.46 1.60 -2.58
CA LEU A 227 -3.68 0.81 -2.38
C LEU A 227 -4.01 0.62 -0.89
N LYS A 228 -3.00 0.45 -0.04
CA LYS A 228 -3.22 0.33 1.41
C LYS A 228 -3.73 1.62 2.05
N ILE A 229 -3.39 2.78 1.49
CA ILE A 229 -3.88 4.09 1.93
C ILE A 229 -5.38 4.27 1.63
N ILE A 230 -5.93 3.64 0.59
CA ILE A 230 -7.37 3.72 0.23
C ILE A 230 -8.27 3.40 1.44
N SER A 231 -7.88 2.41 2.25
CA SER A 231 -8.62 1.97 3.43
C SER A 231 -8.73 3.00 4.56
N LEU A 232 -8.03 4.14 4.44
CA LEU A 232 -7.98 5.21 5.43
C LEU A 232 -8.94 6.36 5.12
N PHE A 233 -9.58 6.35 3.94
CA PHE A 233 -10.60 7.32 3.56
C PHE A 233 -11.96 7.03 4.20
N ASP A 234 -12.75 8.08 4.40
CA ASP A 234 -14.11 8.01 4.91
C ASP A 234 -15.03 7.18 3.99
N GLN A 235 -15.82 6.30 4.59
CA GLN A 235 -16.79 5.44 3.91
C GLN A 235 -18.10 6.16 3.58
N GLY A 236 -18.33 7.36 4.15
CA GLY A 236 -19.58 8.12 3.97
C GLY A 236 -19.79 8.71 2.57
N ASP A 237 -18.75 8.88 1.75
CA ASP A 237 -18.85 9.48 0.42
C ASP A 237 -19.04 8.42 -0.69
N SER A 238 -20.28 7.98 -0.87
CA SER A 238 -20.65 7.03 -1.93
C SER A 238 -20.21 7.45 -3.34
N SER A 239 -20.14 8.77 -3.62
CA SER A 239 -19.74 9.27 -4.93
C SER A 239 -18.26 9.03 -5.20
N ALA A 240 -17.42 9.22 -4.18
CA ALA A 240 -15.99 8.98 -4.27
C ALA A 240 -15.65 7.49 -4.37
N TRP A 241 -16.39 6.63 -3.66
CA TRP A 241 -16.24 5.18 -3.77
C TRP A 241 -16.67 4.64 -5.14
N ARG A 242 -17.65 5.29 -5.80
CA ARG A 242 -17.96 4.99 -7.20
C ARG A 242 -16.82 5.40 -8.13
N THR A 243 -16.16 6.55 -7.90
CA THR A 243 -14.94 6.91 -8.64
C THR A 243 -13.86 5.84 -8.47
N TRP A 244 -13.66 5.34 -7.25
CA TRP A 244 -12.71 4.26 -6.98
C TRP A 244 -13.06 2.95 -7.71
N GLN A 245 -14.34 2.57 -7.74
CA GLN A 245 -14.81 1.41 -8.49
C GLN A 245 -14.45 1.52 -9.99
N THR A 246 -14.77 2.67 -10.61
CA THR A 246 -14.45 2.91 -12.01
C THR A 246 -12.94 2.89 -12.25
N SER A 247 -12.16 3.48 -11.34
CA SER A 247 -10.70 3.44 -11.36
C SER A 247 -10.16 2.00 -11.35
N CYS A 248 -10.68 1.12 -10.48
CA CYS A 248 -10.27 -0.28 -10.45
C CYS A 248 -10.62 -1.00 -11.76
N GLN A 249 -11.84 -0.83 -12.26
CA GLN A 249 -12.31 -1.45 -13.51
C GLN A 249 -11.48 -1.00 -14.72
N ASN A 250 -11.12 0.28 -14.79
CA ASN A 250 -10.27 0.81 -15.86
C ASN A 250 -8.89 0.18 -15.86
N VAL A 251 -8.27 0.00 -14.69
CA VAL A 251 -6.96 -0.65 -14.58
C VAL A 251 -7.05 -2.13 -14.93
N LEU A 252 -8.03 -2.85 -14.38
CA LEU A 252 -8.20 -4.29 -14.59
C LEU A 252 -8.54 -4.64 -16.04
N SER A 253 -9.27 -3.78 -16.76
CA SER A 253 -9.65 -4.00 -18.16
C SER A 253 -8.67 -3.45 -19.19
N ASN A 254 -7.63 -2.71 -18.77
CA ASN A 254 -6.66 -2.17 -19.70
C ASN A 254 -5.55 -3.20 -19.98
N MET A 255 -5.64 -3.83 -21.15
CA MET A 255 -4.70 -4.85 -21.61
C MET A 255 -3.29 -4.33 -21.88
N GLN A 256 -3.10 -3.00 -21.99
CA GLN A 256 -1.77 -2.40 -22.14
C GLN A 256 -1.00 -2.31 -20.81
N LEU A 257 -1.68 -2.53 -19.68
CA LEU A 257 -1.04 -2.49 -18.36
C LEU A 257 -0.53 -3.87 -17.98
N ARG A 258 0.75 -3.94 -17.62
CA ARG A 258 1.37 -5.11 -17.01
C ARG A 258 0.92 -5.25 -15.56
N LEU A 259 -0.14 -6.04 -15.31
CA LEU A 259 -0.59 -6.34 -13.94
C LEU A 259 0.01 -7.65 -13.42
N THR A 260 0.50 -7.62 -12.19
CA THR A 260 0.91 -8.83 -11.45
C THR A 260 -0.29 -9.48 -10.76
N GLU A 261 -0.21 -10.78 -10.45
CA GLU A 261 -1.27 -11.46 -9.69
C GLU A 261 -1.51 -10.81 -8.32
N ALA A 262 -0.45 -10.38 -7.65
CA ALA A 262 -0.55 -9.70 -6.36
C ALA A 262 -1.35 -8.41 -6.46
N LEU A 263 -1.12 -7.61 -7.50
CA LEU A 263 -1.84 -6.36 -7.75
C LEU A 263 -3.32 -6.62 -8.06
N VAL A 264 -3.62 -7.60 -8.91
CA VAL A 264 -5.02 -7.97 -9.22
C VAL A 264 -5.74 -8.48 -7.98
N ASN A 265 -5.09 -9.33 -7.17
CA ASN A 265 -5.64 -9.80 -5.89
C ASN A 265 -5.97 -8.62 -4.96
N GLU A 266 -5.06 -7.66 -4.83
CA GLU A 266 -5.25 -6.49 -3.96
C GLU A 266 -6.39 -5.60 -4.47
N LEU A 267 -6.43 -5.25 -5.76
CA LEU A 267 -7.51 -4.43 -6.35
C LEU A 267 -8.88 -5.06 -6.13
N VAL A 268 -9.03 -6.35 -6.44
CA VAL A 268 -10.29 -7.07 -6.24
C VAL A 268 -10.64 -7.13 -4.75
N GLN A 269 -9.67 -7.45 -3.88
CA GLN A 269 -9.90 -7.48 -2.43
C GLN A 269 -10.36 -6.12 -1.88
N GLN A 270 -9.77 -5.02 -2.34
CA GLN A 270 -10.17 -3.66 -1.98
C GLN A 270 -11.60 -3.35 -2.43
N MET A 271 -11.98 -3.74 -3.66
CA MET A 271 -13.36 -3.60 -4.14
C MET A 271 -14.35 -4.34 -3.24
N TYR A 272 -14.08 -5.59 -2.88
CA TYR A 272 -14.93 -6.34 -1.94
C TYR A 272 -14.96 -5.73 -0.53
N THR A 273 -13.85 -5.17 -0.08
CA THR A 273 -13.75 -4.62 1.28
C THR A 273 -14.56 -3.33 1.42
N HIS A 274 -14.56 -2.48 0.38
CA HIS A 274 -15.12 -1.13 0.47
C HIS A 274 -16.40 -0.90 -0.33
N LEU A 275 -16.58 -1.55 -1.48
CA LEU A 275 -17.77 -1.37 -2.33
C LEU A 275 -18.89 -2.33 -1.95
N TRP A 276 -18.52 -3.56 -1.59
CA TRP A 276 -19.45 -4.61 -1.22
C TRP A 276 -19.12 -5.20 0.16
N PRO A 277 -19.10 -4.39 1.24
CA PRO A 277 -18.69 -4.87 2.57
C PRO A 277 -19.59 -5.98 3.12
N LEU A 278 -20.86 -6.05 2.72
CA LEU A 278 -21.85 -6.96 3.28
C LEU A 278 -22.06 -8.22 2.42
N PRO A 279 -22.36 -9.40 3.01
CA PRO A 279 -22.60 -10.63 2.26
C PRO A 279 -23.78 -10.57 1.29
N GLU A 280 -24.80 -9.75 1.57
CA GLU A 280 -25.97 -9.57 0.71
C GLU A 280 -25.61 -8.93 -0.64
N GLN A 281 -24.45 -8.26 -0.71
CA GLN A 281 -23.96 -7.60 -1.92
C GLN A 281 -23.11 -8.53 -2.80
N ASN A 282 -22.96 -9.81 -2.42
CA ASN A 282 -22.14 -10.76 -3.17
C ASN A 282 -22.65 -10.99 -4.60
N ASP A 283 -23.98 -11.04 -4.83
CA ASP A 283 -24.50 -11.23 -6.18
C ASP A 283 -24.24 -10.01 -7.07
N GLU A 284 -24.33 -8.80 -6.51
CA GLU A 284 -23.96 -7.56 -7.19
C GLU A 284 -22.45 -7.53 -7.52
N ALA A 285 -21.60 -7.89 -6.56
CA ALA A 285 -20.16 -7.97 -6.74
C ALA A 285 -19.78 -8.98 -7.83
N LEU A 286 -20.41 -10.15 -7.84
CA LEU A 286 -20.22 -11.17 -8.85
C LEU A 286 -20.64 -10.66 -10.23
N SER A 287 -21.84 -10.08 -10.35
CA SER A 287 -22.32 -9.50 -11.62
C SER A 287 -21.33 -8.48 -12.17
N ASN A 288 -20.84 -7.55 -11.34
CA ASN A 288 -19.89 -6.52 -11.77
C ASN A 288 -18.57 -7.11 -12.30
N LEU A 289 -18.07 -8.20 -11.70
CA LEU A 289 -16.85 -8.86 -12.16
C LEU A 289 -17.09 -9.75 -13.39
N CYS A 290 -18.27 -10.35 -13.53
CA CYS A 290 -18.71 -11.03 -14.75
C CYS A 290 -18.79 -10.04 -15.92
N ASP A 291 -19.36 -8.86 -15.70
CA ASP A 291 -19.48 -7.82 -16.72
C ASP A 291 -18.09 -7.31 -17.13
N LEU A 292 -17.19 -7.13 -16.16
CA LEU A 292 -15.80 -6.73 -16.40
C LEU A 292 -15.04 -7.74 -17.26
N THR A 293 -15.08 -9.03 -16.88
CA THR A 293 -14.40 -10.10 -17.63
C THR A 293 -15.01 -10.31 -19.01
N SER A 294 -16.33 -10.26 -19.13
CA SER A 294 -17.03 -10.30 -20.42
C SER A 294 -16.64 -9.12 -21.30
N SER A 295 -16.49 -7.92 -20.74
CA SER A 295 -16.01 -6.75 -21.49
C SER A 295 -14.57 -6.90 -21.97
N ILE A 296 -13.69 -7.57 -21.22
CA ILE A 296 -12.31 -7.83 -21.64
C ILE A 296 -12.29 -8.78 -22.84
N VAL A 297 -12.99 -9.91 -22.72
CA VAL A 297 -13.10 -10.91 -23.81
C VAL A 297 -13.73 -10.30 -25.06
N HIS A 298 -14.81 -9.52 -24.90
CA HIS A 298 -15.46 -8.85 -26.03
C HIS A 298 -14.52 -7.86 -26.72
N LYS A 299 -13.74 -7.07 -25.97
CA LYS A 299 -12.76 -6.14 -26.57
C LYS A 299 -11.63 -6.87 -27.30
N ALA A 300 -11.21 -8.03 -26.80
CA ALA A 300 -10.21 -8.87 -27.45
C ALA A 300 -10.73 -9.48 -28.77
N LEU A 301 -11.98 -9.96 -28.78
CA LEU A 301 -12.64 -10.50 -29.97
C LEU A 301 -12.98 -9.41 -31.00
N PHE A 302 -13.32 -8.21 -30.54
CA PHE A 302 -13.81 -7.12 -31.39
C PHE A 302 -13.08 -5.80 -31.12
N PRO A 303 -11.78 -5.68 -31.44
CA PRO A 303 -10.97 -4.50 -31.15
C PRO A 303 -11.47 -3.21 -31.86
N ASN A 304 -12.21 -3.37 -32.96
CA ASN A 304 -12.78 -2.27 -33.75
C ASN A 304 -14.28 -2.01 -33.48
N ALA A 305 -14.93 -2.77 -32.60
CA ALA A 305 -16.34 -2.56 -32.29
C ALA A 305 -16.53 -1.33 -31.40
N THR A 306 -17.17 -0.30 -31.93
CA THR A 306 -17.58 0.89 -31.16
C THR A 306 -18.57 0.47 -30.07
N MET A 307 -18.42 0.97 -28.84
CA MET A 307 -19.21 0.63 -27.64
C MET A 307 -20.73 0.91 -27.74
N MET A 308 -21.45 0.25 -28.65
CA MET A 308 -22.92 0.27 -28.69
C MET A 308 -23.55 -1.10 -28.43
N ALA A 309 -22.75 -2.15 -28.21
CA ALA A 309 -23.26 -3.51 -27.98
C ALA A 309 -23.19 -4.00 -26.52
N ALA A 310 -22.64 -3.22 -25.58
CA ALA A 310 -22.34 -3.69 -24.22
C ALA A 310 -23.55 -3.84 -23.26
N ASN A 311 -24.76 -3.46 -23.67
CA ASN A 311 -25.98 -3.60 -22.84
C ASN A 311 -26.81 -4.85 -23.13
N GLN A 312 -26.31 -5.76 -23.97
CA GLN A 312 -26.93 -7.08 -24.09
C GLN A 312 -26.15 -8.05 -23.23
N THR A 313 -26.75 -8.41 -22.08
CA THR A 313 -26.40 -9.61 -21.35
C THR A 313 -26.27 -10.73 -22.38
N ILE A 314 -25.06 -11.25 -22.58
CA ILE A 314 -24.82 -12.36 -23.51
C ILE A 314 -25.44 -13.60 -22.86
N ALA A 315 -26.76 -13.73 -22.98
CA ALA A 315 -27.38 -15.02 -23.03
C ALA A 315 -26.99 -15.59 -24.40
N ILE A 316 -26.06 -16.55 -24.43
CA ILE A 316 -25.85 -17.43 -25.59
C ILE A 316 -27.08 -18.36 -25.67
N ALA A 317 -28.26 -17.78 -25.88
CA ALA A 317 -29.42 -18.52 -26.33
C ALA A 317 -29.23 -18.70 -27.83
N ARG A 318 -29.05 -19.96 -28.24
CA ARG A 318 -29.20 -20.43 -29.63
C ARG A 318 -30.40 -19.74 -30.27
N ASN A 319 -30.15 -18.70 -31.07
CA ASN A 319 -31.10 -18.21 -32.03
C ASN A 319 -30.38 -18.01 -33.35
N GLU A 320 -30.93 -18.69 -34.34
CA GLU A 320 -30.44 -18.90 -35.69
C GLU A 320 -30.48 -17.60 -36.49
N THR A 321 -29.49 -16.74 -36.26
CA THR A 321 -28.97 -15.81 -37.28
C THR A 321 -27.47 -15.71 -37.08
N ALA A 322 -26.79 -16.83 -37.31
CA ALA A 322 -25.35 -16.88 -37.41
C ALA A 322 -24.95 -16.17 -38.71
N ALA A 323 -24.68 -14.88 -38.62
CA ALA A 323 -23.55 -14.37 -39.39
C ALA A 323 -22.36 -15.21 -38.92
N GLU A 324 -21.78 -15.99 -39.84
CA GLU A 324 -20.53 -16.70 -39.65
C GLU A 324 -19.45 -15.67 -39.36
N PHE A 325 -19.36 -15.24 -38.10
CA PHE A 325 -18.19 -14.58 -37.59
C PHE A 325 -17.17 -15.70 -37.39
N GLU A 326 -16.07 -15.61 -38.14
CA GLU A 326 -14.89 -16.44 -37.93
C GLU A 326 -14.67 -16.61 -36.43
N ASN A 327 -14.51 -17.85 -35.99
CA ASN A 327 -14.08 -18.18 -34.64
C ASN A 327 -12.72 -17.53 -34.41
N GLY A 328 -12.73 -16.26 -34.02
CA GLY A 328 -11.53 -15.56 -33.61
C GLY A 328 -11.04 -16.24 -32.35
N GLU A 329 -9.86 -16.86 -32.43
CA GLU A 329 -9.16 -17.34 -31.23
C GLU A 329 -9.05 -16.15 -30.27
N ILE A 330 -9.57 -16.35 -29.04
CA ILE A 330 -9.49 -15.32 -28.02
C ILE A 330 -8.01 -15.19 -27.63
N ASP A 331 -7.52 -13.96 -27.56
CA ASP A 331 -6.17 -13.64 -27.11
C ASP A 331 -5.86 -14.30 -25.74
N ASP A 332 -4.83 -15.14 -25.69
CA ASP A 332 -4.37 -15.84 -24.50
C ASP A 332 -4.11 -14.88 -23.33
N ASP A 333 -3.61 -13.66 -23.62
CA ASP A 333 -3.36 -12.64 -22.61
C ASP A 333 -4.68 -12.13 -21.99
N ALA A 334 -5.74 -12.01 -22.79
CA ALA A 334 -7.06 -11.62 -22.33
C ALA A 334 -7.71 -12.70 -21.46
N ILE A 335 -7.56 -13.98 -21.84
CA ILE A 335 -7.99 -15.13 -21.03
C ILE A 335 -7.23 -15.14 -19.71
N TYR A 336 -5.89 -15.00 -19.76
CA TYR A 336 -5.05 -14.99 -18.57
C TYR A 336 -5.43 -13.85 -17.61
N ARG A 337 -5.69 -12.64 -18.13
CA ARG A 337 -6.20 -11.51 -17.33
C ARG A 337 -7.52 -11.85 -16.65
N CYS A 338 -8.46 -12.48 -17.35
CA CYS A 338 -9.74 -12.90 -16.79
C CYS A 338 -9.56 -13.96 -15.69
N ILE A 339 -8.67 -14.95 -15.91
CA ILE A 339 -8.32 -15.97 -14.91
C ILE A 339 -7.76 -15.30 -13.65
N MET A 340 -6.87 -14.31 -13.76
CA MET A 340 -6.34 -13.59 -12.61
C MET A 340 -7.45 -12.91 -11.79
N ILE A 341 -8.40 -12.25 -12.46
CA ILE A 341 -9.53 -11.54 -11.81
C ILE A 341 -10.46 -12.53 -11.10
N VAL A 342 -10.81 -13.64 -11.77
CA VAL A 342 -11.68 -14.68 -11.18
C VAL A 342 -10.97 -15.40 -10.03
N SER A 343 -9.68 -15.69 -10.17
CA SER A 343 -8.86 -16.27 -9.10
C SER A 343 -8.82 -15.33 -7.88
N ALA A 344 -8.59 -14.04 -8.10
CA ALA A 344 -8.63 -13.02 -7.05
C ALA A 344 -9.99 -12.95 -6.35
N MET A 345 -11.08 -13.00 -7.12
CA MET A 345 -12.44 -13.04 -6.60
C MET A 345 -12.68 -14.26 -5.71
N LEU A 346 -12.27 -15.45 -6.15
CA LEU A 346 -12.45 -16.69 -5.38
C LEU A 346 -11.66 -16.66 -4.05
N LYS A 347 -10.46 -16.06 -4.05
CA LYS A 347 -9.62 -15.89 -2.85
C LYS A 347 -10.26 -15.03 -1.76
N THR A 348 -11.29 -14.24 -2.08
CA THR A 348 -12.07 -13.49 -1.07
C THR A 348 -12.87 -14.39 -0.14
N ASN A 349 -13.03 -15.69 -0.46
CA ASN A 349 -13.78 -16.70 0.31
C ASN A 349 -15.26 -16.34 0.58
N ARG A 350 -15.83 -15.44 -0.22
CA ARG A 350 -17.24 -15.01 -0.06
C ARG A 350 -18.25 -15.96 -0.71
N TYR A 351 -17.83 -16.69 -1.73
CA TYR A 351 -18.68 -17.63 -2.48
C TYR A 351 -18.49 -19.06 -1.95
N ARG A 352 -19.31 -19.47 -0.98
CA ARG A 352 -19.26 -20.82 -0.38
C ARG A 352 -20.04 -21.87 -1.18
N ARG A 353 -20.90 -21.45 -2.11
CA ARG A 353 -21.67 -22.31 -3.00
C ARG A 353 -21.53 -21.79 -4.42
N MET A 354 -21.36 -22.70 -5.37
CA MET A 354 -21.32 -22.34 -6.78
C MET A 354 -22.71 -21.90 -7.21
N ASN A 355 -22.89 -20.62 -7.51
CA ASN A 355 -24.11 -20.10 -8.10
C ASN A 355 -24.03 -20.21 -9.63
N ALA A 356 -25.17 -20.09 -10.33
CA ALA A 356 -25.25 -20.27 -11.77
C ALA A 356 -24.31 -19.30 -12.55
N LEU A 357 -24.13 -18.08 -12.04
CA LEU A 357 -23.21 -17.09 -12.59
C LEU A 357 -21.76 -17.54 -12.47
N LEU A 358 -21.33 -18.04 -11.31
CA LEU A 358 -19.97 -18.56 -11.12
C LEU A 358 -19.72 -19.81 -11.97
N HIS A 359 -20.72 -20.69 -12.12
CA HIS A 359 -20.65 -21.81 -13.04
C HIS A 359 -20.44 -21.36 -14.48
N GLY A 360 -21.25 -20.40 -14.96
CA GLY A 360 -21.12 -19.87 -16.32
C GLY A 360 -19.77 -19.21 -16.59
N VAL A 361 -19.23 -18.46 -15.62
CA VAL A 361 -17.89 -17.85 -15.74
C VAL A 361 -16.79 -18.91 -15.86
N LEU A 362 -16.81 -19.93 -15.00
CA LEU A 362 -15.81 -20.99 -15.01
C LEU A 362 -15.91 -21.84 -16.28
N GLU A 363 -17.12 -22.18 -16.72
CA GLU A 363 -17.33 -22.93 -17.97
C GLU A 363 -16.85 -22.13 -19.18
N ASN A 364 -17.12 -20.82 -19.24
CA ASN A 364 -16.68 -19.98 -20.36
C ASN A 364 -15.16 -19.80 -20.40
N ILE A 365 -14.50 -19.68 -19.25
CA ILE A 365 -13.03 -19.54 -19.17
C ILE A 365 -12.32 -20.87 -19.46
N VAL A 366 -12.90 -22.01 -19.07
CA VAL A 366 -12.29 -23.35 -19.26
C VAL A 366 -12.59 -23.95 -20.63
N SER A 367 -13.67 -23.53 -21.29
CA SER A 367 -14.09 -24.02 -22.61
C SER A 367 -13.60 -23.15 -23.78
N SER A 368 -12.96 -22.01 -23.48
CA SER A 368 -12.19 -21.19 -24.43
C SER A 368 -10.75 -21.69 -24.47
#